data_AF-A0A8T6VJE3-F1
#
_entry.id   AF-A0A8T6VJE3-F1
#
_cell.length_a   1.000
_cell.length_b   1.000
_cell.length_c   1.000
_cell.angle_alpha   90.00
_cell.angle_beta   90.00
_cell.angle_gamma   90.00
#
_symmetry.space_group_name_H-M   'P 1'
#
loop_
_entity.id
_entity.type
_entity.pdbx_description
1 polymer ?
#
loop_
_entity_poly.entity_id
_entity_poly.type
_entity_poly.pdbx_seq_one_letter_code
_entity_poly.pdbx_strand_id
1 'polypeptide(L)'
;MTRYALFLGCTIPARQPNYELSARKALSKLGIELVDLPNMTCCCPPPIQSIDLETSLAVAAYNICLAEEADLDIVTLCSGCFESLAMANNMLKDDEKLKAKINRILSAAGKEFVGSKEVKH
;
A
#
# COMPACT_ATOMS: atom_id res chain seq x y z
N MET A 1 -17.07 9.35 -10.15
CA MET A 1 -16.71 7.92 -10.14
C MET A 1 -15.58 7.77 -9.15
N THR A 2 -15.71 6.92 -8.15
CA THR A 2 -14.69 6.77 -7.09
C THR A 2 -13.53 5.95 -7.62
N ARG A 3 -12.28 6.37 -7.39
CA ARG A 3 -11.08 5.73 -7.95
C ARG A 3 -10.15 5.33 -6.82
N TYR A 4 -9.58 4.14 -6.90
CA TYR A 4 -8.60 3.64 -5.93
C TYR A 4 -7.40 3.03 -6.65
N ALA A 5 -6.22 3.17 -6.05
CA ALA A 5 -5.05 2.40 -6.43
C ALA A 5 -5.21 0.96 -5.94
N LEU A 6 -5.23 0.00 -6.86
CA LEU A 6 -5.36 -1.42 -6.53
C LEU A 6 -4.00 -1.99 -6.13
N PHE A 7 -3.85 -2.32 -4.85
CA PHE A 7 -2.70 -3.06 -4.36
C PHE A 7 -2.99 -4.56 -4.37
N LEU A 8 -2.38 -5.27 -5.33
CA LEU A 8 -2.59 -6.71 -5.53
C LEU A 8 -1.77 -7.59 -4.57
N GLY A 9 -0.71 -7.04 -3.98
CA GLY A 9 0.27 -7.84 -3.23
C GLY A 9 0.96 -8.88 -4.13
N CYS A 10 1.36 -10.00 -3.54
CA CYS A 10 2.16 -11.02 -4.23
C CYS A 10 1.35 -12.28 -4.64
N THR A 11 0.50 -12.79 -3.75
CA THR A 11 -0.20 -14.08 -3.98
C THR A 11 -1.30 -13.99 -5.03
N ILE A 12 -2.08 -12.89 -5.05
CA ILE A 12 -3.17 -12.70 -6.01
C ILE A 12 -2.66 -12.78 -7.46
N PRO A 13 -1.68 -11.96 -7.89
CA PRO A 13 -1.23 -11.99 -9.28
C PRO A 13 -0.48 -13.29 -9.62
N ALA A 14 0.23 -13.89 -8.65
CA ALA A 14 1.07 -15.06 -8.91
C ALA A 14 0.32 -16.41 -8.86
N ARG A 15 -0.72 -16.52 -8.03
CA ARG A 15 -1.37 -17.81 -7.70
C ARG A 15 -2.89 -17.78 -7.75
N GLN A 16 -3.52 -16.63 -7.48
CA GLN A 16 -4.98 -16.51 -7.36
C GLN A 16 -5.54 -15.35 -8.20
N PRO A 17 -5.27 -15.30 -9.53
CA PRO A 17 -5.63 -14.16 -10.38
C PRO A 17 -7.15 -13.96 -10.51
N ASN A 18 -7.94 -14.97 -10.18
CA ASN A 18 -9.39 -14.89 -10.13
C ASN A 18 -9.91 -13.86 -9.12
N TYR A 19 -9.17 -13.56 -8.04
CA TYR A 19 -9.54 -12.53 -7.07
C TYR A 19 -9.55 -11.14 -7.71
N GLU A 20 -8.47 -10.80 -8.43
CA GLU A 20 -8.37 -9.55 -9.17
C GLU A 20 -9.49 -9.44 -10.22
N LEU A 21 -9.66 -10.47 -11.05
CA LEU A 21 -10.67 -10.47 -12.10
C LEU A 21 -12.09 -10.26 -11.54
N SER A 22 -12.39 -10.92 -10.42
CA SER A 22 -13.68 -10.80 -9.73
C SER A 22 -13.87 -9.38 -9.19
N ALA A 23 -12.87 -8.84 -8.48
CA ALA A 23 -12.93 -7.51 -7.87
C ALA A 23 -13.12 -6.41 -8.92
N ARG A 24 -12.35 -6.43 -10.02
CA ARG A 24 -12.50 -5.44 -11.11
C ARG A 24 -13.91 -5.45 -11.71
N LYS A 25 -14.47 -6.64 -11.96
CA LYS A 25 -15.83 -6.77 -12.50
C LYS A 25 -16.90 -6.29 -11.51
N ALA A 26 -16.79 -6.70 -10.25
CA ALA A 26 -17.76 -6.36 -9.21
C ALA A 26 -17.73 -4.85 -8.91
N LEU A 27 -16.55 -4.27 -8.68
CA LEU A 27 -16.40 -2.87 -8.30
C LEU A 27 -16.74 -1.90 -9.46
N SER A 28 -16.46 -2.28 -10.71
CA SER A 28 -16.88 -1.51 -11.88
C SER A 28 -18.41 -1.36 -11.94
N LYS A 29 -19.17 -2.41 -11.59
CA LYS A 29 -20.64 -2.36 -11.51
C LYS A 29 -21.16 -1.43 -10.40
N LEU A 30 -20.34 -1.18 -9.38
CA LEU A 30 -20.62 -0.26 -8.28
C LEU A 30 -20.12 1.17 -8.56
N GLY A 31 -19.59 1.44 -9.76
CA GLY A 31 -19.05 2.77 -10.11
C GLY A 31 -17.71 3.08 -9.45
N ILE A 32 -16.96 2.05 -9.07
CA ILE A 32 -15.59 2.16 -8.54
C ILE A 32 -14.59 1.73 -9.61
N GLU A 33 -13.64 2.59 -9.92
CA GLU A 33 -12.52 2.32 -10.83
C GLU A 33 -11.29 1.86 -10.02
N LEU A 34 -10.70 0.75 -10.43
CA LEU A 34 -9.45 0.25 -9.89
C LEU A 34 -8.30 0.59 -10.83
N VAL A 35 -7.35 1.37 -10.33
CA VAL A 35 -6.19 1.88 -11.08
C VAL A 35 -4.95 1.09 -10.70
N ASP A 36 -4.22 0.63 -11.70
CA ASP A 36 -2.93 -0.03 -11.51
C ASP A 36 -1.81 1.00 -11.42
N LEU A 37 -1.08 0.97 -10.31
CA LEU A 37 0.11 1.77 -10.15
C LEU A 37 1.35 0.91 -10.43
N PRO A 38 2.23 1.31 -11.36
CA PRO A 38 3.44 0.56 -11.65
C PRO A 38 4.39 0.62 -10.46
N ASN A 39 5.27 -0.38 -10.38
CA ASN A 39 6.36 -0.47 -9.38
C ASN A 39 5.92 -0.66 -7.93
N MET A 40 4.64 -0.97 -7.67
CA MET A 40 4.24 -1.50 -6.36
C MET A 40 4.99 -2.81 -6.08
N THR A 41 5.47 -2.94 -4.84
CA THR A 41 6.29 -4.08 -4.37
C THR A 41 5.51 -4.90 -3.34
N CYS A 42 6.21 -5.75 -2.58
CA CYS A 42 5.60 -6.49 -1.48
C CYS A 42 5.16 -5.52 -0.36
N CYS A 43 4.07 -5.85 0.35
CA CYS A 43 3.61 -5.11 1.53
C CYS A 43 4.50 -5.29 2.77
N CYS A 44 5.46 -6.22 2.71
CA CYS A 44 6.33 -6.61 3.80
C CYS A 44 5.54 -7.12 5.04
N PRO A 45 5.06 -8.38 4.99
CA PRO A 45 4.08 -8.91 5.95
C PRO A 45 4.65 -9.07 7.38
N PRO A 46 3.78 -9.36 8.38
CA PRO A 46 4.17 -9.46 9.79
C PRO A 46 5.42 -10.30 10.13
N PRO A 47 5.73 -11.42 9.45
CA PRO A 47 6.97 -12.14 9.69
C PRO A 47 8.23 -11.29 9.50
N ILE A 48 8.23 -10.35 8.56
CA ILE A 48 9.37 -9.44 8.34
C ILE A 48 9.37 -8.30 9.36
N GLN A 49 8.19 -7.81 9.75
CA GLN A 49 8.05 -6.78 10.80
C GLN A 49 8.69 -7.22 12.11
N SER A 50 8.56 -8.50 12.47
CA SER A 50 9.17 -9.09 13.66
C SER A 50 10.70 -9.18 13.61
N ILE A 51 11.30 -9.13 12.41
CA ILE A 51 12.76 -9.19 12.22
C ILE A 51 13.33 -7.77 12.18
N ASP A 52 12.75 -6.91 11.34
CA ASP A 52 13.14 -5.51 11.21
C ASP A 52 11.93 -4.66 10.83
N LEU A 53 11.37 -4.02 11.87
CA LEU A 53 10.21 -3.16 11.75
C LEU A 53 10.49 -1.95 10.85
N GLU A 54 11.69 -1.36 10.91
CA GLU A 54 11.98 -0.13 10.17
C GLU A 54 12.05 -0.39 8.67
N THR A 55 12.71 -1.47 8.26
CA THR A 55 12.71 -1.89 6.85
C THR A 55 11.31 -2.25 6.39
N SER A 56 10.51 -2.93 7.21
CA SER A 56 9.14 -3.27 6.86
C SER A 56 8.27 -2.03 6.65
N LEU A 57 8.36 -1.06 7.56
CA LEU A 57 7.65 0.21 7.45
C LEU A 57 8.10 1.00 6.22
N ALA A 58 9.40 1.03 5.91
CA ALA A 58 9.90 1.74 4.72
C ALA A 58 9.38 1.12 3.42
N VAL A 59 9.35 -0.20 3.32
CA VAL A 59 8.83 -0.89 2.12
C VAL A 59 7.31 -0.69 1.99
N ALA A 60 6.56 -0.79 3.10
CA ALA A 60 5.13 -0.50 3.09
C ALA A 60 4.83 0.96 2.71
N ALA A 61 5.55 1.91 3.32
CA ALA A 61 5.42 3.34 3.06
C ALA A 61 5.78 3.72 1.62
N TYR A 62 6.76 3.06 1.01
CA TYR A 62 7.09 3.24 -0.41
C TYR A 62 5.87 3.01 -1.31
N ASN A 63 5.09 1.96 -1.04
CA ASN A 63 3.86 1.68 -1.80
C ASN A 63 2.78 2.74 -1.56
N ILE A 64 2.71 3.31 -0.35
CA ILE A 64 1.82 4.41 -0.04
C ILE A 64 2.24 5.66 -0.81
N CYS A 65 3.53 6.01 -0.85
CA CYS A 65 4.05 7.15 -1.61
C CYS A 65 3.64 7.10 -3.08
N LEU A 66 3.68 5.92 -3.71
CA LEU A 66 3.22 5.76 -5.10
C LEU A 66 1.74 6.14 -5.27
N ALA A 67 0.91 5.81 -4.29
CA ALA A 67 -0.51 6.17 -4.30
C ALA A 67 -0.73 7.65 -3.99
N GLU A 68 0.07 8.24 -3.10
CA GLU A 68 0.07 9.68 -2.83
C GLU A 68 0.42 10.50 -4.07
N GLU A 69 1.46 10.10 -4.80
CA GLU A 69 1.87 10.72 -6.07
C GLU A 69 0.80 10.62 -7.16
N ALA A 70 0.02 9.54 -7.15
CA ALA A 70 -1.11 9.35 -8.06
C ALA A 70 -2.40 10.03 -7.57
N ASP A 71 -2.39 10.68 -6.41
CA ASP A 71 -3.54 11.28 -5.73
C ASP A 71 -4.68 10.27 -5.44
N LEU A 72 -4.35 9.00 -5.20
CA LEU A 72 -5.33 7.93 -4.98
C LEU A 72 -5.20 7.28 -3.60
N ASP A 73 -6.33 6.97 -2.98
CA ASP A 73 -6.36 6.05 -1.84
C ASP A 73 -6.05 4.63 -2.31
N ILE A 74 -5.49 3.81 -1.43
CA ILE A 74 -5.15 2.41 -1.73
C ILE A 74 -6.31 1.51 -1.34
N VAL A 75 -6.62 0.52 -2.18
CA VAL A 75 -7.47 -0.62 -1.82
C VAL A 75 -6.73 -1.93 -2.07
N THR A 76 -6.86 -2.88 -1.15
CA THR A 76 -6.25 -4.22 -1.27
C THR A 76 -7.28 -5.30 -0.96
N LEU A 77 -7.20 -6.41 -1.69
CA LEU A 77 -8.07 -7.57 -1.51
C LEU A 77 -7.51 -8.60 -0.50
N CYS A 78 -6.30 -8.35 0.01
CA CYS A 78 -5.59 -9.23 0.92
C CYS A 78 -5.52 -8.60 2.32
N SER A 79 -5.99 -9.31 3.33
CA SER A 79 -6.00 -8.83 4.72
C SER A 79 -4.60 -8.63 5.30
N GLY A 80 -3.63 -9.47 4.94
CA GLY A 80 -2.25 -9.28 5.39
C GLY A 80 -1.56 -8.06 4.75
N CYS A 81 -1.91 -7.76 3.49
CA CYS A 81 -1.46 -6.53 2.84
C CYS A 81 -2.13 -5.31 3.47
N PHE A 82 -3.43 -5.41 3.78
CA PHE A 82 -4.17 -4.36 4.46
C PHE A 82 -3.57 -4.05 5.83
N GLU A 83 -3.37 -5.07 6.66
CA GLU A 83 -2.77 -4.91 7.99
C GLU A 83 -1.41 -4.22 7.93
N SER A 84 -0.52 -4.66 7.02
CA SER A 84 0.84 -4.12 6.91
C SER A 84 0.84 -2.67 6.42
N LEU A 85 0.06 -2.36 5.37
CA LEU A 85 -0.02 -1.01 4.82
C LEU A 85 -0.75 -0.05 5.76
N ALA A 86 -1.86 -0.48 6.37
CA ALA A 86 -2.62 0.33 7.32
C ALA A 86 -1.81 0.59 8.60
N MET A 87 -1.08 -0.40 9.11
CA MET A 87 -0.16 -0.23 10.23
C MET A 87 0.91 0.82 9.91
N ALA A 88 1.59 0.69 8.76
CA ALA A 88 2.58 1.67 8.35
C ALA A 88 1.98 3.07 8.20
N ASN A 89 0.82 3.19 7.56
CA ASN A 89 0.13 4.46 7.39
C ASN A 89 -0.17 5.13 8.74
N ASN A 90 -0.74 4.38 9.68
CA ASN A 90 -1.12 4.92 11.00
C ASN A 90 0.11 5.27 11.83
N MET A 91 1.09 4.37 11.94
CA MET A 91 2.29 4.61 12.75
C MET A 91 3.09 5.82 12.26
N LEU A 92 3.19 6.02 10.94
CA LEU A 92 3.91 7.17 10.37
C LEU A 92 3.10 8.47 10.43
N LYS A 93 1.77 8.41 10.51
CA LYS A 93 0.95 9.60 10.79
C LYS A 93 1.02 10.01 12.27
N ASP A 94 1.14 9.04 13.17
CA ASP A 94 1.09 9.27 14.62
C ASP A 94 2.45 9.64 15.24
N ASP A 95 3.57 9.17 14.65
CA ASP A 95 4.92 9.42 15.14
C ASP A 95 5.80 10.15 14.12
N GLU A 96 5.94 11.47 14.29
CA GLU A 96 6.76 12.34 13.44
C GLU A 96 8.26 11.97 13.46
N LYS A 97 8.78 11.42 14.57
CA LYS A 97 10.20 11.01 14.62
C LYS A 97 10.41 9.75 13.79
N LEU A 98 9.48 8.80 13.89
CA LEU A 98 9.48 7.59 13.08
C LEU A 98 9.30 7.93 11.60
N LYS A 99 8.34 8.82 11.27
CA LYS A 99 8.15 9.36 9.93
C LYS A 99 9.42 9.96 9.36
N ALA A 100 10.08 10.85 10.10
CA ALA A 100 11.34 11.45 9.66
C ALA A 100 12.44 10.40 9.43
N LYS A 101 12.49 9.34 10.25
CA LYS A 101 13.44 8.24 10.08
C LYS A 101 13.16 7.44 8.81
N ILE A 102 11.90 7.08 8.56
CA ILE A 102 11.48 6.35 7.36
C ILE A 102 11.66 7.19 6.10
N ASN A 103 11.35 8.49 6.13
CA ASN A 103 11.56 9.39 5.00
C ASN A 103 13.04 9.53 4.61
N ARG A 104 13.98 9.42 5.57
CA ARG A 104 15.42 9.32 5.23
C ARG A 104 15.72 8.07 4.41
N ILE A 105 15.14 6.93 4.73
CA ILE A 105 15.31 5.69 3.96
C ILE A 105 14.67 5.85 2.57
N LEU A 106 13.44 6.35 2.52
CA LEU A 106 12.68 6.56 1.27
C LEU A 106 13.37 7.55 0.31
N SER A 107 14.09 8.53 0.84
CA SER A 107 14.83 9.52 0.02
C SER A 107 15.85 8.86 -0.92
N ALA A 108 16.43 7.72 -0.54
CA ALA A 108 17.35 6.98 -1.40
C ALA A 108 16.65 6.40 -2.66
N ALA A 109 15.33 6.23 -2.59
CA ALA A 109 14.48 5.83 -3.70
C ALA A 109 13.72 7.02 -4.33
N GLY A 110 14.03 8.26 -3.93
CA GLY A 110 13.35 9.45 -4.40
C GLY A 110 11.89 9.56 -3.97
N LYS A 111 11.54 8.98 -2.81
CA LYS A 111 10.18 9.00 -2.25
C LYS A 111 10.15 9.74 -0.91
N GLU A 112 8.97 10.25 -0.58
CA GLU A 112 8.67 10.89 0.71
C GLU A 112 7.23 10.56 1.10
N PHE A 113 7.05 10.00 2.30
CA PHE A 113 5.73 9.72 2.85
C PHE A 113 5.16 10.99 3.48
N VAL A 114 3.97 11.39 3.02
CA VAL A 114 3.25 12.57 3.52
C VAL A 114 2.18 12.18 4.53
N GLY A 115 1.44 11.11 4.27
CA GLY A 115 0.27 10.68 5.07
C GLY A 115 -1.05 11.32 4.61
N SER A 116 -1.17 11.63 3.32
CA SER A 116 -2.34 12.25 2.69
C SER A 116 -3.40 11.25 2.23
N LYS A 117 -3.06 9.96 2.16
CA LYS A 117 -3.94 8.90 1.64
C LYS A 117 -4.29 7.85 2.68
N GLU A 118 -5.39 7.17 2.41
CA GLU A 118 -5.91 6.09 3.24
C GLU A 118 -5.72 4.73 2.58
N VAL A 119 -5.60 3.70 3.42
CA VAL A 119 -5.56 2.31 3.00
C VAL A 119 -6.90 1.67 3.34
N LYS A 120 -7.52 1.02 2.37
CA LYS A 120 -8.84 0.37 2.45
C LYS A 120 -8.73 -1.12 2.10
N HIS A 121 -9.73 -1.89 2.54
CA HIS A 121 -9.91 -3.31 2.24
C HIS A 121 -11.23 -3.51 1.47
#